data_AF-A0A7Z9WXS9-F1
#
_entry.id   AF-A0A7Z9WXS9-F1
#
_cell.length_a   1.000
_cell.length_b   1.000
_cell.length_c   1.000
_cell.angle_alpha   90.00
_cell.angle_beta   90.00
_cell.angle_gamma   90.00
#
_symmetry.space_group_name_H-M   'P 1'
#
loop_
_entity.id
_entity.type
_entity.pdbx_description
1 polymer ?
#
loop_
_entity_poly.entity_id
_entity_poly.type
_entity_poly.pdbx_seq_one_letter_code
_entity_poly.pdbx_strand_id
1 'polypeptide(L)'
;MLKKIIPKTMTRKDILITWVFGSLLLMLITSVISMLVWNFNVQADPQIPGNPIDHLSSMAFQVPVGCFLSFLSPFGWVNILFLLLSTYLRLPVLLTGSAIATVLSGIWWPMLHITMMGL
;
A
#
# COMPACT_ATOMS: atom_id res chain seq x y z
N MET A 1 44.67 6.84 6.55
CA MET A 1 44.23 5.79 5.61
C MET A 1 42.71 5.86 5.48
N LEU A 2 42.18 6.62 4.52
CA LEU A 2 40.74 6.71 4.27
C LEU A 2 40.30 5.43 3.53
N LYS A 3 39.61 4.55 4.26
CA LYS A 3 39.02 3.33 3.73
C LYS A 3 37.95 3.75 2.73
N LYS A 4 38.29 3.70 1.43
CA LYS A 4 37.39 3.97 0.32
C LYS A 4 36.20 3.02 0.46
N ILE A 5 35.07 3.54 0.92
CA ILE A 5 33.80 2.81 0.99
C ILE A 5 33.39 2.62 -0.46
N ILE A 6 33.81 1.49 -1.06
CA ILE A 6 33.35 1.09 -2.39
C ILE A 6 31.83 0.94 -2.25
N PRO A 7 31.01 1.74 -2.94
CA PRO A 7 29.57 1.58 -2.87
C PRO A 7 29.27 0.15 -3.32
N LYS A 8 28.67 -0.64 -2.44
CA LYS A 8 28.19 -1.99 -2.75
C LYS A 8 27.26 -1.82 -3.94
N THR A 9 27.70 -2.27 -5.11
CA THR A 9 26.92 -2.22 -6.34
C THR A 9 25.70 -3.09 -6.12
N MET A 10 24.55 -2.45 -5.84
CA MET A 10 23.29 -3.15 -5.64
C MET A 10 23.00 -4.00 -6.88
N THR A 11 22.76 -5.29 -6.66
CA THR A 11 22.41 -6.18 -7.75
C THR A 11 20.98 -5.92 -8.18
N ARG A 12 20.60 -6.33 -9.41
CA ARG A 12 19.21 -6.16 -9.91
C ARG A 12 18.17 -6.77 -8.96
N LYS A 13 18.55 -7.85 -8.27
CA LYS A 13 17.74 -8.52 -7.26
C LYS A 13 17.53 -7.63 -6.03
N ASP A 14 18.58 -6.98 -5.56
CA ASP A 14 18.50 -6.08 -4.39
C ASP A 14 17.60 -4.87 -4.69
N ILE A 15 17.66 -4.33 -5.91
CA ILE A 15 16.79 -3.24 -6.36
C ILE A 15 15.33 -3.72 -6.38
N LEU A 16 15.05 -4.85 -7.04
CA LEU A 16 13.70 -5.41 -7.10
C LEU A 16 13.13 -5.67 -5.70
N ILE A 17 13.89 -6.31 -4.82
CA ILE A 17 13.48 -6.61 -3.45
C ILE A 17 13.17 -5.31 -2.69
N THR A 18 14.07 -4.32 -2.77
CA THR A 18 13.87 -3.03 -2.09
C THR A 18 12.59 -2.35 -2.55
N TRP A 19 12.31 -2.37 -3.86
CA TRP A 19 11.10 -1.77 -4.41
C TRP A 19 9.83 -2.55 -4.09
N VAL A 20 9.88 -3.88 -4.08
CA VAL A 20 8.74 -4.72 -3.67
C VAL A 20 8.40 -4.48 -2.20
N PHE A 21 9.40 -4.47 -1.31
CA PHE A 21 9.20 -4.12 0.10
C PHE A 21 8.72 -2.67 0.27
N GLY A 22 9.26 -1.74 -0.52
CA GLY A 22 8.81 -0.35 -0.54
C GLY A 22 7.35 -0.21 -0.94
N SER A 23 6.91 -0.91 -1.98
CA SER A 23 5.51 -0.95 -2.40
C SER A 23 4.59 -1.59 -1.35
N LEU A 24 5.02 -2.70 -0.73
CA LEU A 24 4.29 -3.34 0.36
C LEU A 24 4.05 -2.36 1.53
N LEU A 25 5.11 -1.68 1.96
CA LEU A 25 5.04 -0.72 3.05
C LEU A 25 4.17 0.49 2.68
N LEU A 26 4.35 1.03 1.48
CA LEU A 26 3.56 2.16 0.99
C LEU A 26 2.07 1.83 0.93
N MET A 27 1.74 0.64 0.45
CA MET A 27 0.35 0.17 0.36
C MET A 27 -0.30 -0.03 1.73
N LEU A 28 0.48 -0.53 2.71
CA LEU A 28 0.02 -0.63 4.09
C LEU A 28 -0.28 0.76 4.66
N ILE A 29 0.64 1.72 4.48
CA ILE A 29 0.49 3.10 4.96
C ILE A 29 -0.74 3.75 4.33
N THR A 30 -0.92 3.65 3.01
CA THR A 30 -2.07 4.24 2.33
C THR A 30 -3.38 3.60 2.77
N SER A 31 -3.42 2.27 2.95
CA SER A 31 -4.61 1.59 3.45
C SER A 31 -4.99 2.03 4.88
N VAL A 32 -4.01 2.22 5.76
CA VAL A 32 -4.24 2.73 7.13
C VAL A 32 -4.76 4.16 7.08
N ILE A 33 -4.11 5.04 6.31
CA ILE A 33 -4.51 6.45 6.18
C ILE A 33 -5.93 6.54 5.63
N SER A 34 -6.27 5.80 4.57
CA SER A 34 -7.60 5.81 3.98
C SER A 34 -8.69 5.37 4.97
N MET A 35 -8.43 4.33 5.78
CA MET A 35 -9.37 3.90 6.83
C MET A 35 -9.52 4.93 7.96
N LEU A 36 -8.43 5.57 8.38
CA LEU A 36 -8.47 6.63 9.39
C LEU A 36 -9.23 7.85 8.88
N VAL A 37 -8.94 8.30 7.65
CA VAL A 37 -9.65 9.40 7.00
C VAL A 37 -11.15 9.10 6.95
N TRP A 38 -11.53 7.88 6.57
CA TRP A 38 -12.94 7.49 6.60
C TRP A 38 -13.55 7.58 8.00
N ASN A 39 -12.89 7.00 9.00
CA ASN A 39 -13.38 7.01 10.38
C ASN A 39 -13.64 8.44 10.87
N PHE A 40 -12.69 9.37 10.65
CA PHE A 40 -12.86 10.76 11.06
C PHE A 40 -13.90 11.54 10.26
N ASN A 41 -14.20 11.16 9.01
CA ASN A 41 -15.18 11.86 8.18
C ASN A 41 -16.60 11.30 8.28
N VAL A 42 -16.77 10.03 8.66
CA VAL A 42 -18.09 9.35 8.66
C VAL A 42 -18.67 9.15 10.04
N GLN A 43 -17.86 9.22 11.10
CA GLN A 43 -18.31 9.11 12.47
C GLN A 43 -18.95 10.44 12.96
N ALA A 44 -20.03 10.84 12.29
CA ALA A 44 -20.94 11.92 12.68
C ALA A 44 -22.25 11.38 13.27
N ASP A 45 -22.37 10.06 13.45
CA ASP A 45 -23.59 9.44 14.02
C ASP A 45 -23.39 9.14 15.51
N PRO A 46 -24.00 9.90 16.45
CA PRO A 46 -23.76 9.78 17.88
C PRO A 46 -24.43 8.54 18.52
N GLN A 47 -25.13 7.71 17.76
CA GLN A 47 -26.01 6.66 18.29
C GLN A 47 -25.37 5.26 18.40
N ILE A 48 -24.13 5.06 17.98
CA ILE A 48 -23.46 3.76 18.12
C ILE A 48 -22.52 3.83 19.34
N PRO A 49 -22.86 3.21 20.49
CA PRO A 49 -21.94 3.05 21.61
C PRO A 49 -20.97 1.90 21.27
N GLY A 50 -20.15 2.11 20.24
CA GLY A 50 -19.08 1.20 19.88
C GLY A 50 -17.88 1.49 20.77
N ASN A 51 -17.52 0.54 21.63
CA ASN A 51 -16.31 0.65 22.44
C ASN A 51 -15.13 0.91 21.47
N PRO A 52 -14.36 2.00 21.61
CA PRO A 52 -13.32 2.38 20.64
C PRO A 52 -12.27 1.27 20.44
N ILE A 53 -12.12 0.40 21.44
CA ILE A 53 -11.26 -0.78 21.43
C ILE A 53 -11.73 -1.83 20.42
N ASP A 54 -13.04 -2.06 20.29
CA ASP A 54 -13.60 -3.05 19.37
C ASP A 54 -13.46 -2.60 17.91
N HIS A 55 -13.63 -1.30 17.65
CA HIS A 55 -13.37 -0.69 16.34
C HIS A 55 -11.88 -0.72 15.95
N LEU A 56 -10.99 -0.44 16.91
CA LEU A 56 -9.54 -0.54 16.67
C LEU A 56 -9.11 -1.99 16.38
N SER A 57 -9.69 -2.95 17.12
CA SER A 57 -9.39 -4.36 16.92
C SER A 57 -9.87 -4.86 15.54
N SER A 58 -11.06 -4.47 15.10
CA SER A 58 -11.59 -4.87 13.79
C SER A 58 -10.78 -4.23 12.65
N MET A 59 -10.38 -2.96 12.78
CA MET A 59 -9.49 -2.31 11.81
C MET A 59 -8.12 -2.99 11.74
N ALA A 60 -7.55 -3.39 12.89
CA ALA A 60 -6.25 -4.07 12.94
C ALA A 60 -6.25 -5.42 12.19
N PHE A 61 -7.38 -6.13 12.15
CA PHE A 61 -7.54 -7.36 11.36
C PHE A 61 -7.92 -7.11 9.90
N GLN A 62 -8.69 -6.06 9.62
CA GLN A 62 -9.17 -5.75 8.26
C GLN A 62 -8.09 -5.11 7.39
N VAL A 63 -7.18 -4.31 7.96
CA VAL A 63 -6.11 -3.64 7.19
C VAL A 63 -5.14 -4.62 6.53
N PRO A 64 -4.60 -5.65 7.21
CA PRO A 64 -3.73 -6.64 6.57
C PRO A 64 -4.44 -7.47 5.49
N VAL A 65 -5.68 -7.87 5.74
CA VAL A 65 -6.52 -8.60 4.76
C VAL A 65 -6.80 -7.72 3.55
N GLY A 66 -7.12 -6.45 3.79
CA GLY A 66 -7.31 -5.45 2.76
C GLY A 66 -6.09 -5.20 1.90
N CYS A 67 -4.92 -5.08 2.55
CA CYS A 67 -3.64 -4.98 1.88
C CYS A 67 -3.38 -6.21 0.99
N PHE A 68 -3.68 -7.42 1.45
CA PHE A 68 -3.56 -8.62 0.63
C PHE A 68 -4.51 -8.60 -0.58
N LEU A 69 -5.76 -8.18 -0.40
CA LEU A 69 -6.74 -8.08 -1.48
C LEU A 69 -6.40 -6.96 -2.48
N SER A 70 -5.79 -5.87 -2.01
CA SER A 70 -5.23 -4.82 -2.85
C SER A 70 -4.14 -5.36 -3.79
N PHE A 71 -3.32 -6.33 -3.39
CA PHE A 71 -2.37 -6.98 -4.33
C PHE A 71 -3.06 -7.73 -5.46
N LEU A 72 -4.23 -8.32 -5.19
CA LEU A 72 -5.02 -9.03 -6.20
C LEU A 72 -5.81 -8.05 -7.10
N SER A 73 -5.88 -6.78 -6.74
CA SER A 73 -6.53 -5.75 -7.54
C SER A 73 -5.80 -5.51 -8.88
N PRO A 74 -6.51 -5.02 -9.91
CA PRO A 74 -5.88 -4.64 -11.18
C PRO A 74 -4.69 -3.70 -11.00
N PHE A 75 -4.76 -2.77 -10.02
CA PHE A 75 -3.66 -1.85 -9.71
C PHE A 75 -2.45 -2.54 -9.08
N GLY A 76 -2.67 -3.59 -8.27
CA GLY A 76 -1.61 -4.44 -7.75
C GLY A 76 -0.83 -5.15 -8.86
N TRP A 77 -1.52 -5.68 -9.86
CA TRP A 77 -0.89 -6.30 -11.04
C TRP A 77 -0.14 -5.28 -11.91
N VAL A 78 -0.72 -4.08 -12.13
CA VAL A 78 -0.04 -3.00 -12.85
C VAL A 78 1.24 -2.57 -12.13
N ASN A 79 1.23 -2.53 -10.79
CA ASN A 79 2.41 -2.26 -9.99
C ASN A 79 3.51 -3.31 -10.23
N ILE A 80 3.18 -4.60 -10.15
CA ILE A 80 4.13 -5.70 -10.40
C ILE A 80 4.70 -5.61 -11.82
N LEU A 81 3.85 -5.33 -12.80
CA LEU A 81 4.26 -5.16 -14.20
C LEU A 81 5.23 -4.00 -14.37
N PHE A 82 4.97 -2.84 -13.74
CA PHE A 82 5.88 -1.70 -13.79
C PHE A 82 7.21 -1.94 -13.08
N LEU A 83 7.21 -2.69 -11.96
CA LEU A 83 8.45 -3.09 -11.27
C LEU A 83 9.32 -4.02 -12.13
N LEU A 84 8.69 -5.02 -12.76
CA LEU A 84 9.37 -5.93 -13.68
C LEU A 84 9.92 -5.18 -14.90
N LEU A 85 9.09 -4.33 -15.50
CA LEU A 85 9.46 -3.57 -16.69
C LEU A 85 10.54 -2.53 -16.38
N SER A 86 10.50 -1.89 -15.21
CA SER A 86 11.57 -0.99 -14.75
C SER A 86 12.88 -1.74 -14.56
N THR A 87 12.85 -2.94 -13.98
CA THR A 87 14.05 -3.76 -13.77
C THR A 87 14.66 -4.24 -15.09
N TYR A 88 13.81 -4.49 -16.11
CA TYR A 88 14.23 -4.91 -17.44
C TYR A 88 14.77 -3.74 -18.28
N LEU A 89 14.02 -2.64 -18.38
CA LEU A 89 14.34 -1.48 -19.22
C LEU A 89 15.23 -0.43 -18.55
N ARG A 90 15.47 -0.54 -17.23
CA ARG A 90 16.21 0.45 -16.42
C ARG A 90 15.63 1.88 -16.49
N LEU A 91 14.32 1.97 -16.67
CA LEU A 91 13.64 3.26 -16.74
C LEU A 91 13.12 3.66 -15.35
N PRO A 92 13.60 4.78 -14.78
CA PRO A 92 13.13 5.26 -13.47
C PRO A 92 11.68 5.75 -13.51
N VAL A 93 11.19 6.19 -14.67
CA VAL A 93 9.79 6.63 -14.87
C VAL A 93 8.79 5.51 -14.52
N LEU A 94 9.16 4.25 -14.79
CA LEU A 94 8.33 3.10 -14.47
C LEU A 94 8.25 2.83 -12.96
N LEU A 95 9.26 3.24 -12.17
CA LEU A 95 9.20 3.17 -10.70
C LEU A 95 8.19 4.16 -10.15
N THR A 96 8.11 5.35 -10.76
CA THR A 96 7.07 6.34 -10.42
C THR A 96 5.67 5.79 -10.74
N GLY A 97 5.51 5.14 -11.91
CA GLY A 97 4.25 4.48 -12.27
C GLY A 97 3.86 3.36 -11.30
N SER A 98 4.83 2.56 -10.86
CA SER A 98 4.67 1.55 -9.81
C SER A 98 4.23 2.16 -8.48
N ALA A 99 4.84 3.26 -8.05
CA ALA A 99 4.44 3.96 -6.83
C ALA A 99 3.00 4.47 -6.91
N ILE A 100 2.59 5.07 -8.03
CA ILE A 100 1.21 5.54 -8.26
C ILE A 100 0.23 4.36 -8.22
N ALA A 101 0.53 3.27 -8.92
CA ALA A 101 -0.30 2.07 -8.92
C ALA A 101 -0.43 1.46 -7.50
N THR A 102 0.64 1.50 -6.72
CA THR A 102 0.64 1.07 -5.31
C THR A 102 -0.30 1.93 -4.46
N VAL A 103 -0.27 3.25 -4.63
CA VAL A 103 -1.16 4.17 -3.92
C VAL A 103 -2.62 3.91 -4.28
N LEU A 104 -2.94 3.83 -5.57
CA LEU A 104 -4.29 3.53 -6.06
C LEU A 104 -4.80 2.18 -5.52
N SER A 105 -3.94 1.17 -5.51
CA SER A 105 -4.22 -0.14 -4.95
C SER A 105 -4.55 -0.09 -3.45
N GLY A 106 -3.78 0.67 -2.67
CA GLY A 106 -4.03 0.82 -1.23
C GLY A 106 -5.30 1.61 -0.89
N ILE A 107 -5.74 2.50 -1.76
CA ILE A 107 -7.01 3.25 -1.62
C ILE A 107 -8.21 2.39 -2.07
N TRP A 108 -8.00 1.51 -3.05
CA TRP A 108 -9.05 0.69 -3.65
C TRP A 108 -9.82 -0.16 -2.65
N TRP A 109 -9.11 -0.89 -1.78
CA TRP A 109 -9.77 -1.79 -0.81
C TRP A 109 -10.66 -1.04 0.19
N PRO A 110 -10.17 0.00 0.90
CA PRO A 110 -11.03 0.83 1.76
C PRO A 110 -12.25 1.34 1.02
N MET A 111 -12.09 1.84 -0.20
CA MET A 111 -13.21 2.36 -1.00
C MET A 111 -14.24 1.27 -1.34
N LEU A 112 -13.80 0.07 -1.71
CA LEU A 112 -14.67 -1.06 -2.01
C LEU A 112 -15.41 -1.55 -0.75
N HIS A 113 -14.71 -1.63 0.39
CA HIS A 113 -15.30 -1.98 1.68
C HIS A 113 -16.39 -0.98 2.10
N ILE A 114 -16.11 0.32 1.96
CA ILE A 114 -17.05 1.41 2.21
C ILE A 114 -18.29 1.28 1.33
N THR A 115 -18.10 1.05 0.02
CA THR A 115 -19.20 0.95 -0.94
C THR A 115 -20.11 -0.25 -0.63
N MET A 116 -19.55 -1.34 -0.10
CA MET A 116 -20.33 -2.52 0.32
C MET A 116 -21.05 -2.35 1.67
N MET A 117 -20.56 -1.49 2.56
CA MET A 117 -21.18 -1.23 3.87
C MET A 117 -22.14 -0.03 3.87
N GLY A 118 -22.03 0.88 2.88
CA GLY A 118 -22.86 2.07 2.73
C GLY A 118 -24.11 1.89 1.86
N LEU A 119 -24.44 0.65 1.47
CA LEU A 119 -25.66 0.21 0.81
C LEU A 119 -26.44 -0.71 1.75
#